data_AF-A0A1Y4WI26-F1
#
_entry.id   AF-A0A1Y4WI26-F1
#
_cell.length_a   1.000
_cell.length_b   1.000
_cell.length_c   1.000
_cell.angle_alpha   90.00
_cell.angle_beta   90.00
_cell.angle_gamma   90.00
#
_symmetry.space_group_name_H-M   'P 1'
#
loop_
_entity.id
_entity.type
_entity.pdbx_description
1 polymer ?
#
loop_
_entity_poly.entity_id
_entity_poly.type
_entity_poly.pdbx_seq_one_letter_code
_entity_poly.pdbx_strand_id
1 'polypeptide(L)'
;MRRALAAFLVFAALSAGLLLGASAVLSPQGDQIEVACRTLAGEPSSAAGLTLTAERTCGDHLFWIATLPADAPEQARILFDYAGASQHLNVPWWQDAQPLEVELSTFDEVREGREGPLGQLWEALSAQTAPQPGDQDSGSWYEPLAGEGTSLHREITLSDYMDELPLSVDYWPATEAGAGGLTARFQDYFPIPVPEGMTVEVQLNVDAEGNLDSCRLYRSEDLALTSACAQDDHGVLFTLCASGALAGALDDSGIPGGWGLYWLDGAGRTLETRWSLPDGERPAGFLADGDTLFFLSRDGETAWLYLLDGDSFELRQRLELFPLDSAADNPVWHLDGEAGFAAVLSPGGGLAVLARDDAGSWGLAFTADASALEELNCSPPYQELRWGASGLDWAFDGERLAVTGPYYGGGAYDWYTAVFAHGELAWLGAYSTPLGRSSCEELTYWGTYLDTTCSTPYIDAPYCRAAWTG
;
A
#
# COMPACT_ATOMS: atom_id res chain seq x y z
N MET A 1 -46.12 19.99 -32.03
CA MET A 1 -44.69 19.87 -32.40
C MET A 1 -43.97 21.21 -32.48
N ARG A 2 -44.36 22.20 -33.31
CA ARG A 2 -43.63 23.50 -33.43
C ARG A 2 -43.44 24.29 -32.12
N ARG A 3 -44.46 24.34 -31.25
CA ARG A 3 -44.36 25.06 -29.95
C ARG A 3 -43.45 24.35 -28.94
N ALA A 4 -43.45 23.01 -28.93
CA ALA A 4 -42.56 22.21 -28.10
C ALA A 4 -41.10 22.32 -28.56
N LEU A 5 -40.86 22.34 -29.88
CA LEU A 5 -39.53 22.57 -30.46
C LEU A 5 -39.00 23.98 -30.12
N ALA A 6 -39.85 25.01 -30.20
CA ALA A 6 -39.47 26.36 -29.82
C ALA A 6 -39.12 26.47 -28.33
N ALA A 7 -39.91 25.84 -27.45
CA ALA A 7 -39.60 25.78 -26.02
C ALA A 7 -38.28 25.02 -25.76
N PHE A 8 -38.06 23.89 -26.42
CA PHE A 8 -36.82 23.12 -26.31
C PHE A 8 -35.59 23.94 -26.74
N LEU A 9 -35.67 24.66 -27.87
CA LEU A 9 -34.58 25.52 -28.34
C LEU A 9 -34.29 26.68 -27.38
N VAL A 10 -35.32 27.25 -26.74
CA VAL A 10 -35.14 28.29 -25.71
C VAL A 10 -34.46 27.71 -24.47
N PHE A 11 -34.85 26.52 -24.01
CA PHE A 11 -34.19 25.85 -22.89
C PHE A 11 -32.75 25.44 -23.22
N ALA A 12 -32.48 24.97 -24.43
CA ALA A 12 -31.13 24.66 -24.89
C ALA A 12 -30.25 25.91 -24.95
N ALA A 13 -30.78 27.04 -25.45
CA ALA A 13 -30.06 28.31 -25.47
C ALA A 13 -29.82 28.87 -24.06
N LEU A 14 -30.78 28.74 -23.15
CA LEU A 14 -30.62 29.11 -21.74
C LEU A 14 -29.59 28.23 -21.03
N SER A 15 -29.62 26.91 -21.28
CA SER A 15 -28.64 25.98 -20.72
C SER A 15 -27.23 26.27 -21.24
N ALA A 16 -27.06 26.47 -22.55
CA ALA A 16 -25.78 26.88 -23.13
C ALA A 16 -25.31 28.24 -22.58
N GLY A 17 -26.23 29.20 -22.41
CA GLY A 17 -25.91 30.50 -21.80
C GLY A 17 -25.50 30.39 -20.33
N LEU A 18 -26.14 29.51 -19.55
CA LEU A 18 -25.78 29.23 -18.16
C LEU A 18 -24.42 28.53 -18.05
N LEU A 19 -24.13 27.56 -18.92
CA LEU A 19 -22.85 26.86 -18.96
C LEU A 19 -21.70 27.81 -19.35
N LEU A 20 -21.90 28.63 -20.39
CA LEU A 20 -20.91 29.65 -20.78
C LEU A 20 -20.75 30.71 -19.70
N GLY A 21 -21.84 31.11 -19.03
CA GLY A 21 -21.80 32.05 -17.91
C GLY A 21 -21.06 31.49 -16.69
N ALA A 22 -21.33 30.24 -16.33
CA ALA A 22 -20.63 29.54 -15.24
C ALA A 22 -19.14 29.39 -15.55
N SER A 23 -18.79 28.94 -16.76
CA SER A 23 -17.39 28.85 -17.21
C SER A 23 -16.68 30.21 -17.15
N ALA A 24 -17.32 31.29 -17.64
CA ALA A 24 -16.72 32.63 -17.60
C ALA A 24 -16.56 33.21 -16.19
N VAL A 25 -17.35 32.74 -15.21
CA VAL A 25 -17.25 33.16 -13.79
C VAL A 25 -16.24 32.30 -13.02
N LEU A 26 -16.14 31.01 -13.33
CA LEU A 26 -15.25 30.06 -12.65
C LEU A 26 -13.81 30.13 -13.18
N SER A 27 -13.60 30.35 -14.49
CA SER A 27 -12.25 30.42 -15.05
C SER A 27 -11.37 31.50 -14.40
N PRO A 28 -11.85 32.75 -14.15
CA PRO A 28 -11.05 33.76 -13.44
C PRO A 28 -10.81 33.48 -11.95
N GLN A 29 -11.55 32.54 -11.35
CA GLN A 29 -11.33 32.10 -9.96
C GLN A 29 -10.25 31.01 -9.87
N GLY A 30 -10.03 30.25 -10.95
CA GLY A 30 -8.90 29.32 -11.07
C GLY A 30 -7.54 30.05 -11.01
N ASP A 31 -7.47 31.26 -11.56
CA ASP A 31 -6.28 32.13 -11.54
C ASP A 31 -5.96 32.71 -10.13
N GLN A 32 -6.80 32.46 -9.11
CA GLN A 32 -6.61 32.98 -7.74
C GLN A 32 -6.05 31.93 -6.77
N ILE A 33 -5.82 30.70 -7.22
CA ILE A 33 -5.23 29.66 -6.38
C ILE A 33 -3.71 29.86 -6.42
N GLU A 34 -3.16 30.39 -5.33
CA GLU A 34 -1.72 30.51 -5.16
C GLU A 34 -1.17 29.25 -4.49
N VAL A 35 -0.19 28.61 -5.15
CA VAL A 35 0.61 27.55 -4.53
C VAL A 35 1.81 28.21 -3.85
N ALA A 36 1.97 27.94 -2.55
CA ALA A 36 3.08 28.48 -1.77
C ALA A 36 4.05 27.36 -1.38
N CYS A 37 5.35 27.60 -1.54
CA CYS A 37 6.41 26.72 -1.04
C CYS A 37 7.08 27.33 0.19
N ARG A 38 7.25 26.51 1.23
CA ARG A 38 8.13 26.77 2.38
C ARG A 38 9.34 25.85 2.28
N THR A 39 10.52 26.42 2.10
CA THR A 39 11.77 25.66 2.18
C THR A 39 11.97 25.15 3.61
N LEU A 40 12.13 23.84 3.74
CA LEU A 40 12.45 23.18 5.01
C LEU A 40 13.95 22.95 5.16
N ALA A 41 14.65 22.64 4.06
CA ALA A 41 16.09 22.45 4.03
C ALA A 41 16.68 22.77 2.63
N GLY A 42 17.98 23.09 2.60
CA GLY A 42 18.75 23.28 1.37
C GLY A 42 18.33 24.51 0.54
N GLU A 43 18.73 24.51 -0.74
CA GLU A 43 18.56 25.65 -1.65
C GLU A 43 17.59 25.32 -2.80
N PRO A 44 16.52 26.12 -3.04
CA PRO A 44 15.54 25.86 -4.08
C PRO A 44 16.10 25.71 -5.50
N SER A 45 17.24 26.34 -5.79
CA SER A 45 17.91 26.22 -7.08
C SER A 45 18.34 24.79 -7.42
N SER A 46 18.43 23.89 -6.42
CA SER A 46 18.69 22.47 -6.64
C SER A 46 17.56 21.78 -7.39
N ALA A 47 16.34 22.32 -7.32
CA ALA A 47 15.15 21.86 -8.05
C ALA A 47 14.97 22.54 -9.42
N ALA A 48 15.96 23.31 -9.89
CA ALA A 48 15.85 24.01 -11.17
C ALA A 48 15.62 23.03 -12.34
N GLY A 49 14.54 23.26 -13.08
CA GLY A 49 14.08 22.39 -14.18
C GLY A 49 13.12 21.27 -13.75
N LEU A 50 12.81 21.13 -12.46
CA LEU A 50 11.81 20.18 -11.97
C LEU A 50 10.42 20.80 -12.12
N THR A 51 9.53 20.09 -12.78
CA THR A 51 8.11 20.44 -12.89
C THR A 51 7.30 19.50 -12.01
N LEU A 52 6.42 20.06 -11.20
CA LEU A 52 5.45 19.34 -10.39
C LEU A 52 4.05 19.47 -10.99
N THR A 53 3.28 18.39 -10.96
CA THR A 53 1.88 18.36 -11.38
C THR A 53 1.03 17.79 -10.26
N ALA A 54 0.38 18.66 -9.50
CA ALA A 54 -0.55 18.27 -8.45
C ALA A 54 -1.96 18.17 -9.00
N GLU A 55 -2.60 17.01 -8.86
CA GLU A 55 -3.97 16.77 -9.29
C GLU A 55 -4.93 16.70 -8.10
N ARG A 56 -6.13 17.26 -8.29
CA ARG A 56 -7.24 17.18 -7.34
C ARG A 56 -8.51 16.85 -8.07
N THR A 57 -9.31 15.97 -7.46
CA THR A 57 -10.66 15.66 -7.92
C THR A 57 -11.68 16.03 -6.84
N CYS A 58 -12.90 16.41 -7.23
CA CYS A 58 -14.04 16.43 -6.30
C CYS A 58 -15.19 15.69 -6.99
N GLY A 59 -15.58 14.56 -6.39
CA GLY A 59 -16.63 13.66 -6.87
C GLY A 59 -16.44 13.15 -8.29
N ASP A 60 -15.20 12.90 -8.74
CA ASP A 60 -14.83 12.35 -10.07
C ASP A 60 -15.30 13.18 -11.29
N HIS A 61 -15.73 14.41 -11.05
CA HIS A 61 -16.33 15.29 -12.05
C HIS A 61 -15.57 16.60 -12.22
N LEU A 62 -14.97 17.10 -11.14
CA LEU A 62 -14.22 18.35 -11.13
C LEU A 62 -12.76 18.05 -10.91
N PHE A 63 -11.90 18.57 -11.79
CA PHE A 63 -10.46 18.33 -11.75
C PHE A 63 -9.73 19.67 -11.64
N TRP A 64 -8.83 19.78 -10.68
CA TRP A 64 -7.85 20.86 -10.61
C TRP A 64 -6.46 20.26 -10.83
N ILE A 65 -5.81 20.68 -11.90
CA ILE A 65 -4.45 20.26 -12.23
C ILE A 65 -3.56 21.50 -12.11
N ALA A 66 -2.70 21.50 -11.10
CA ALA A 66 -1.70 22.55 -10.90
C ALA A 66 -0.35 22.06 -11.42
N THR A 67 0.13 22.66 -12.51
CA THR A 67 1.49 22.43 -13.02
C THR A 67 2.37 23.61 -12.66
N LEU A 68 3.45 23.38 -11.92
CA LEU A 68 4.35 24.43 -11.45
C LEU A 68 5.83 24.03 -11.55
N PRO A 69 6.75 24.98 -11.79
CA PRO A 69 8.15 24.78 -11.48
C PRO A 69 8.32 24.60 -9.96
N ALA A 70 9.11 23.61 -9.55
CA ALA A 70 9.30 23.31 -8.14
C ALA A 70 9.93 24.49 -7.37
N ASP A 71 10.88 25.19 -8.00
CA ASP A 71 11.63 26.32 -7.45
C ASP A 71 10.92 27.68 -7.58
N ALA A 72 9.81 27.73 -8.32
CA ALA A 72 9.03 28.94 -8.57
C ALA A 72 7.51 28.64 -8.58
N PRO A 73 6.94 28.18 -7.45
CA PRO A 73 5.54 27.76 -7.36
C PRO A 73 4.54 28.87 -7.68
N GLU A 74 4.92 30.14 -7.55
CA GLU A 74 4.08 31.28 -7.92
C GLU A 74 3.81 31.36 -9.44
N GLN A 75 4.55 30.59 -10.24
CA GLN A 75 4.34 30.44 -11.68
C GLN A 75 3.39 29.29 -12.03
N ALA A 76 2.71 28.70 -11.02
CA ALA A 76 1.75 27.64 -11.20
C ALA A 76 0.71 27.98 -12.27
N ARG A 77 0.46 27.03 -13.15
CA ARG A 77 -0.65 27.05 -14.09
C ARG A 77 -1.71 26.11 -13.57
N ILE A 78 -2.91 26.63 -13.41
CA ILE A 78 -4.01 25.88 -12.84
C ILE A 78 -5.03 25.67 -13.92
N LEU A 79 -5.21 24.41 -14.29
CA LEU A 79 -6.25 23.98 -15.18
C LEU A 79 -7.41 23.46 -14.35
N PHE A 80 -8.59 23.97 -14.64
CA PHE A 80 -9.85 23.48 -14.10
C PHE A 80 -10.60 22.77 -15.21
N ASP A 81 -10.91 21.49 -15.01
CA ASP A 81 -11.67 20.69 -15.96
C ASP A 81 -12.94 20.11 -15.33
N TYR A 82 -13.94 19.85 -16.17
CA TYR A 82 -15.18 19.20 -15.80
C TYR A 82 -15.49 18.03 -16.73
N ALA A 83 -15.70 16.85 -16.14
CA ALA A 83 -16.18 15.68 -16.86
C ALA A 83 -17.67 15.42 -16.57
N GLY A 84 -18.50 15.45 -17.61
CA GLY A 84 -19.96 15.28 -17.52
C GLY A 84 -20.45 13.86 -17.20
N ALA A 85 -19.57 12.87 -17.32
CA ALA A 85 -19.73 11.55 -16.72
C ALA A 85 -18.55 11.40 -15.74
N SER A 86 -18.74 10.69 -14.62
CA SER A 86 -17.61 10.42 -13.74
C SER A 86 -16.57 9.75 -14.61
N GLN A 87 -15.35 10.30 -14.65
CA GLN A 87 -14.22 9.56 -15.19
C GLN A 87 -13.84 8.52 -14.16
N HIS A 88 -14.77 7.63 -13.87
CA HIS A 88 -14.42 6.37 -13.27
C HIS A 88 -13.54 5.64 -14.29
N LEU A 89 -12.23 5.82 -14.13
CA LEU A 89 -11.40 4.71 -13.68
C LEU A 89 -11.99 4.17 -12.36
N ASN A 90 -13.24 3.68 -12.37
CA ASN A 90 -13.60 2.50 -11.59
C ASN A 90 -12.82 1.41 -12.31
N VAL A 91 -11.52 1.40 -12.06
CA VAL A 91 -10.83 0.19 -11.73
C VAL A 91 -11.53 -0.18 -10.43
N PRO A 92 -12.53 -1.10 -10.42
CA PRO A 92 -12.97 -1.64 -9.15
C PRO A 92 -11.75 -1.90 -8.28
N TRP A 93 -11.85 -1.74 -6.97
CA TRP A 93 -10.75 -2.06 -6.04
C TRP A 93 -10.13 -3.46 -6.26
N TRP A 94 -10.79 -4.35 -7.01
CA TRP A 94 -10.28 -5.64 -7.47
C TRP A 94 -9.52 -5.66 -8.82
N GLN A 95 -9.52 -4.59 -9.62
CA GLN A 95 -8.76 -4.50 -10.88
C GLN A 95 -7.34 -3.94 -10.66
N ASP A 96 -7.09 -3.24 -9.55
CA ASP A 96 -5.75 -3.00 -8.98
C ASP A 96 -5.40 -4.04 -7.89
N ALA A 97 -6.28 -5.01 -7.63
CA ALA A 97 -5.95 -6.09 -6.71
C ALA A 97 -4.78 -6.86 -7.31
N GLN A 98 -3.75 -7.01 -6.49
CA GLN A 98 -2.66 -7.90 -6.78
C GLN A 98 -3.24 -9.28 -7.14
N PRO A 99 -2.75 -9.92 -8.22
CA PRO A 99 -3.34 -11.17 -8.72
C PRO A 99 -3.38 -12.28 -7.66
N LEU A 100 -2.47 -12.20 -6.69
CA LEU A 100 -2.39 -13.02 -5.49
C LEU A 100 -2.16 -12.11 -4.28
N GLU A 101 -2.98 -12.28 -3.24
CA GLU A 101 -2.78 -11.70 -1.92
C GLU A 101 -2.60 -12.83 -0.90
N VAL A 102 -1.48 -12.80 -0.18
CA VAL A 102 -1.21 -13.69 0.95
C VAL A 102 -1.02 -12.83 2.18
N GLU A 103 -1.82 -13.09 3.21
CA GLU A 103 -1.74 -12.38 4.47
C GLU A 103 -1.97 -13.31 5.67
N LEU A 104 -1.84 -12.75 6.88
CA LEU A 104 -2.29 -13.43 8.08
C LEU A 104 -3.80 -13.30 8.19
N SER A 105 -4.49 -14.41 8.44
CA SER A 105 -5.93 -14.52 8.59
C SER A 105 -6.38 -13.91 9.93
N THR A 106 -6.27 -12.59 10.07
CA THR A 106 -6.56 -11.83 11.30
C THR A 106 -7.85 -11.01 11.23
N PHE A 107 -8.71 -11.27 10.25
CA PHE A 107 -10.03 -10.63 10.13
C PHE A 107 -11.19 -11.62 10.03
N ASP A 108 -10.87 -12.91 9.91
CA ASP A 108 -11.83 -13.97 9.67
C ASP A 108 -12.58 -14.36 10.94
N GLU A 109 -13.88 -14.61 10.76
CA GLU A 109 -14.67 -15.34 11.74
C GLU A 109 -14.30 -16.84 11.65
N VAL A 110 -13.83 -17.37 12.76
CA VAL A 110 -13.52 -18.78 12.98
C VAL A 110 -14.72 -19.43 13.65
N ARG A 111 -15.12 -20.59 13.12
CA ARG A 111 -16.23 -21.41 13.60
C ARG A 111 -15.84 -22.88 13.57
N GLU A 112 -16.68 -23.73 14.16
CA GLU A 112 -16.53 -25.19 14.13
C GLU A 112 -16.36 -25.71 12.70
N GLY A 113 -15.46 -26.69 12.53
CA GLY A 113 -15.19 -27.34 11.25
C GLY A 113 -14.16 -26.62 10.37
N ARG A 114 -13.53 -25.54 10.84
CA ARG A 114 -12.30 -25.01 10.22
C ARG A 114 -11.16 -26.03 10.36
N GLU A 115 -10.37 -26.18 9.31
CA GLU A 115 -9.14 -26.99 9.29
C GLU A 115 -7.90 -26.11 9.47
N GLY A 116 -6.72 -26.73 9.61
CA GLY A 116 -5.45 -26.03 9.74
C GLY A 116 -5.29 -25.26 11.06
N PRO A 117 -4.43 -24.23 11.11
CA PRO A 117 -4.12 -23.48 12.33
C PRO A 117 -5.35 -22.86 13.01
N LEU A 118 -6.31 -22.34 12.25
CA LEU A 118 -7.55 -21.77 12.80
C LEU A 118 -8.47 -22.85 13.40
N GLY A 119 -8.43 -24.07 12.87
CA GLY A 119 -9.10 -25.23 13.47
C GLY A 119 -8.50 -25.60 14.84
N GLN A 120 -7.17 -25.60 14.95
CA GLN A 120 -6.48 -25.85 16.23
C GLN A 120 -6.88 -24.81 17.30
N LEU A 121 -6.87 -23.53 16.92
CA LEU A 121 -7.32 -22.44 17.79
C LEU A 121 -8.78 -22.62 18.22
N TRP A 122 -9.67 -22.96 17.28
CA TRP A 122 -11.07 -23.21 17.58
C TRP A 122 -11.24 -24.31 18.63
N GLU A 123 -10.60 -25.47 18.42
CA GLU A 123 -10.69 -26.61 19.34
C GLU A 123 -10.15 -26.25 20.73
N ALA A 124 -9.00 -25.57 20.78
CA ALA A 124 -8.38 -25.14 22.03
C ALA A 124 -9.24 -24.13 22.80
N LEU A 125 -9.81 -23.12 22.13
CA LEU A 125 -10.72 -22.16 22.75
C LEU A 125 -12.04 -22.80 23.19
N SER A 126 -12.62 -23.64 22.33
CA SER A 126 -13.88 -24.35 22.60
C SER A 126 -13.77 -25.23 23.85
N ALA A 127 -12.66 -25.96 23.99
CA ALA A 127 -12.37 -26.79 25.17
C ALA A 127 -12.24 -25.98 26.48
N GLN A 128 -11.83 -24.71 26.39
CA GLN A 128 -11.74 -23.81 27.54
C GLN A 128 -13.08 -23.15 27.90
N THR A 129 -13.96 -22.95 26.92
CA THR A 129 -15.31 -22.39 27.14
C THR A 129 -16.36 -23.44 27.51
N ALA A 130 -16.13 -24.72 27.22
CA ALA A 130 -17.08 -25.79 27.52
C ALA A 130 -17.26 -26.02 29.04
N PRO A 131 -18.49 -26.13 29.55
CA PRO A 131 -18.74 -26.45 30.96
C PRO A 131 -18.10 -27.80 31.35
N GLN A 132 -17.08 -27.80 32.22
CA GLN A 132 -16.50 -29.06 32.69
C GLN A 132 -17.40 -29.73 33.74
N PRO A 133 -17.53 -31.07 33.72
CA PRO A 133 -18.31 -31.80 34.74
C PRO A 133 -17.68 -31.64 36.14
N GLY A 134 -18.20 -30.72 36.94
CA GLY A 134 -17.77 -30.51 38.33
C GLY A 134 -17.45 -29.06 38.73
N ASP A 135 -17.47 -28.11 37.80
CA ASP A 135 -17.04 -26.71 38.01
C ASP A 135 -18.10 -25.80 38.66
N GLN A 136 -18.82 -26.28 39.68
CA GLN A 136 -19.75 -25.40 40.41
C GLN A 136 -19.07 -24.45 41.42
N ASP A 137 -17.75 -24.53 41.64
CA ASP A 137 -17.11 -23.80 42.75
C ASP A 137 -15.62 -23.42 42.56
N SER A 138 -15.06 -23.49 41.35
CA SER A 138 -13.67 -23.06 41.11
C SER A 138 -13.67 -21.69 40.41
N GLY A 139 -13.05 -20.68 41.03
CA GLY A 139 -12.90 -19.31 40.49
C GLY A 139 -11.95 -19.25 39.31
N SER A 140 -12.30 -19.96 38.24
CA SER A 140 -11.52 -20.25 37.04
C SER A 140 -12.34 -19.77 35.85
N TRP A 141 -11.90 -18.71 35.15
CA TRP A 141 -12.36 -18.25 33.83
C TRP A 141 -13.84 -17.88 33.62
N TYR A 142 -14.73 -18.19 34.57
CA TYR A 142 -16.16 -17.86 34.57
C TYR A 142 -16.42 -16.52 35.26
N GLU A 143 -16.22 -15.40 34.57
CA GLU A 143 -17.29 -14.40 34.67
C GLU A 143 -18.46 -14.98 33.87
N PRO A 144 -19.64 -15.20 34.47
CA PRO A 144 -20.75 -15.79 33.75
C PRO A 144 -21.10 -14.84 32.60
N LEU A 145 -20.76 -15.24 31.38
CA LEU A 145 -21.27 -14.65 30.14
C LEU A 145 -22.77 -14.97 30.10
N ALA A 146 -23.53 -14.27 30.94
CA ALA A 146 -24.96 -14.46 31.09
C ALA A 146 -25.66 -13.52 30.12
N GLY A 147 -25.90 -13.99 28.90
CA GLY A 147 -26.71 -13.29 27.90
C GLY A 147 -26.41 -13.76 26.48
N GLU A 148 -27.46 -14.19 25.76
CA GLU A 148 -27.42 -14.43 24.32
C GLU A 148 -26.86 -13.17 23.61
N GLY A 149 -25.80 -13.33 22.80
CA GLY A 149 -25.16 -12.22 22.07
C GLY A 149 -24.10 -11.44 22.87
N THR A 150 -23.52 -12.01 23.92
CA THR A 150 -22.41 -11.38 24.65
C THR A 150 -21.08 -11.67 23.94
N SER A 151 -20.39 -10.62 23.49
CA SER A 151 -19.03 -10.70 22.94
C SER A 151 -17.99 -10.42 24.01
N LEU A 152 -16.92 -11.22 24.05
CA LEU A 152 -15.81 -11.09 24.98
C LEU A 152 -14.50 -10.83 24.24
N HIS A 153 -13.81 -9.76 24.59
CA HIS A 153 -12.50 -9.41 24.03
C HIS A 153 -11.40 -9.88 24.98
N ARG A 154 -10.38 -10.57 24.46
CA ARG A 154 -9.23 -11.05 25.23
C ARG A 154 -7.96 -11.00 24.40
N GLU A 155 -6.85 -10.69 25.06
CA GLU A 155 -5.53 -10.91 24.49
C GLU A 155 -5.07 -12.34 24.77
N ILE A 156 -4.56 -13.03 23.76
CA ILE A 156 -4.00 -14.39 23.86
C ILE A 156 -2.61 -14.44 23.22
N THR A 157 -1.77 -15.34 23.72
CA THR A 157 -0.52 -15.73 23.06
C THR A 157 -0.82 -16.82 22.04
N LEU A 158 -0.59 -16.57 20.75
CA LEU A 158 -1.04 -17.48 19.68
C LEU A 158 -0.38 -18.88 19.74
N SER A 159 0.89 -18.95 20.14
CA SER A 159 1.64 -20.21 20.22
C SER A 159 1.09 -21.19 21.27
N ASP A 160 0.21 -20.74 22.17
CA ASP A 160 -0.47 -21.62 23.13
C ASP A 160 -1.66 -22.38 22.50
N TYR A 161 -2.11 -21.97 21.31
CA TYR A 161 -3.36 -22.43 20.68
C TYR A 161 -3.16 -23.01 19.27
N MET A 162 -2.11 -22.61 18.57
CA MET A 162 -1.78 -23.10 17.23
C MET A 162 -0.26 -23.14 17.02
N ASP A 163 0.22 -24.11 16.23
CA ASP A 163 1.65 -24.30 15.99
C ASP A 163 2.19 -23.41 14.86
N GLU A 164 1.35 -23.13 13.86
CA GLU A 164 1.71 -22.42 12.62
C GLU A 164 0.86 -21.17 12.42
N LEU A 165 1.39 -20.19 11.69
CA LEU A 165 0.68 -18.95 11.37
C LEU A 165 -0.52 -19.24 10.44
N PRO A 166 -1.68 -18.63 10.72
CA PRO A 166 -2.88 -18.86 9.93
C PRO A 166 -2.81 -18.01 8.66
N LEU A 167 -2.28 -18.56 7.56
CA LEU A 167 -2.26 -17.85 6.28
C LEU A 167 -3.67 -17.76 5.68
N SER A 168 -4.01 -16.61 5.10
CA SER A 168 -5.14 -16.39 4.19
C SER A 168 -4.62 -16.13 2.78
N VAL A 169 -5.37 -16.58 1.78
CA VAL A 169 -4.96 -16.45 0.37
C VAL A 169 -6.16 -16.07 -0.48
N ASP A 170 -6.06 -14.91 -1.11
CA ASP A 170 -6.96 -14.47 -2.16
C ASP A 170 -6.23 -14.50 -3.50
N TYR A 171 -6.89 -15.09 -4.50
CA TYR A 171 -6.34 -15.23 -5.85
C TYR A 171 -7.45 -14.95 -6.86
N TRP A 172 -7.26 -13.88 -7.63
CA TRP A 172 -8.31 -13.32 -8.46
C TRP A 172 -8.59 -14.04 -9.78
N PRO A 173 -7.75 -14.98 -10.25
CA PRO A 173 -8.19 -16.02 -11.18
C PRO A 173 -8.96 -17.11 -10.43
N ALA A 174 -10.21 -17.37 -10.83
CA ALA A 174 -11.02 -18.43 -10.23
C ALA A 174 -10.28 -19.79 -10.34
N THR A 175 -9.97 -20.40 -9.19
CA THR A 175 -9.26 -21.69 -9.13
C THR A 175 -10.22 -22.87 -9.17
N GLU A 176 -9.73 -24.03 -9.62
CA GLU A 176 -10.46 -25.30 -9.51
C GLU A 176 -10.65 -25.76 -8.05
N ALA A 177 -9.73 -25.37 -7.16
CA ALA A 177 -9.74 -25.75 -5.75
C ALA A 177 -10.68 -24.89 -4.88
N GLY A 178 -11.13 -23.74 -5.39
CA GLY A 178 -11.78 -22.69 -4.59
C GLY A 178 -10.82 -22.04 -3.58
N ALA A 179 -11.28 -21.00 -2.89
CA ALA A 179 -10.46 -20.23 -1.95
C ALA A 179 -9.88 -21.10 -0.82
N GLY A 180 -10.72 -21.86 -0.11
CA GLY A 180 -10.27 -22.70 1.02
C GLY A 180 -9.26 -23.79 0.62
N GLY A 181 -9.40 -24.40 -0.57
CA GLY A 181 -8.45 -25.40 -1.05
C GLY A 181 -7.10 -24.78 -1.47
N LEU A 182 -7.09 -23.51 -1.88
CA LEU A 182 -5.86 -22.78 -2.14
C LEU A 182 -5.16 -22.38 -0.83
N THR A 183 -5.90 -21.86 0.15
CA THR A 183 -5.37 -21.53 1.47
C THR A 183 -4.70 -22.72 2.14
N ALA A 184 -5.35 -23.90 2.14
CA ALA A 184 -4.77 -25.12 2.69
C ALA A 184 -3.46 -25.50 1.98
N ARG A 185 -3.40 -25.39 0.64
CA ARG A 185 -2.18 -25.65 -0.14
C ARG A 185 -1.04 -24.69 0.24
N PHE A 186 -1.34 -23.42 0.49
CA PHE A 186 -0.34 -22.46 0.96
C PHE A 186 0.13 -22.77 2.37
N GLN A 187 -0.77 -23.13 3.29
CA GLN A 187 -0.38 -23.54 4.65
C GLN A 187 0.49 -24.81 4.63
N ASP A 188 0.18 -25.79 3.78
CA ASP A 188 0.99 -26.99 3.60
C ASP A 188 2.38 -26.69 3.01
N TYR A 189 2.50 -25.70 2.12
CA TYR A 189 3.76 -25.33 1.48
C TYR A 189 4.60 -24.37 2.34
N PHE A 190 3.95 -23.53 3.14
CA PHE A 190 4.54 -22.54 4.03
C PHE A 190 4.14 -22.82 5.49
N PRO A 191 4.62 -23.92 6.10
CA PRO A 191 4.36 -24.23 7.51
C PRO A 191 5.21 -23.32 8.40
N ILE A 192 4.85 -22.04 8.48
CA ILE A 192 5.58 -21.01 9.22
C ILE A 192 5.17 -21.08 10.69
N PRO A 193 6.07 -21.43 11.62
CA PRO A 193 5.74 -21.50 13.04
C PRO A 193 5.29 -20.14 13.61
N VAL A 194 4.40 -20.15 14.60
CA VAL A 194 4.06 -18.94 15.34
C VAL A 194 5.28 -18.46 16.15
N PRO A 195 5.73 -17.20 16.00
CA PRO A 195 6.82 -16.66 16.81
C PRO A 195 6.51 -16.66 18.30
N GLU A 196 7.53 -16.95 19.12
CA GLU A 196 7.40 -16.89 20.58
C GLU A 196 6.98 -15.48 21.02
N GLY A 197 5.95 -15.39 21.87
CA GLY A 197 5.46 -14.13 22.42
C GLY A 197 4.51 -13.34 21.51
N MET A 198 4.14 -13.86 20.34
CA MET A 198 3.14 -13.21 19.50
C MET A 198 1.76 -13.19 20.19
N THR A 199 1.25 -12.00 20.44
CA THR A 199 -0.10 -11.80 20.99
C THR A 199 -1.08 -11.25 19.96
N VAL A 200 -2.35 -11.63 20.12
CA VAL A 200 -3.47 -11.06 19.37
C VAL A 200 -4.66 -10.84 20.28
N GLU A 201 -5.47 -9.84 19.96
CA GLU A 201 -6.80 -9.72 20.51
C GLU A 201 -7.75 -10.69 19.78
N VAL A 202 -8.59 -11.39 20.53
CA VAL A 202 -9.69 -12.21 20.03
C VAL A 202 -11.01 -11.75 20.61
N GLN A 203 -12.04 -11.71 19.76
CA GLN A 203 -13.44 -11.56 20.15
C GLN A 203 -14.11 -12.94 20.12
N LEU A 204 -14.55 -13.40 21.29
CA LEU A 204 -15.29 -14.65 21.46
C LEU A 204 -16.79 -14.36 21.58
N ASN A 205 -17.60 -15.07 20.82
CA ASN A 205 -19.06 -15.02 20.91
C ASN A 205 -19.56 -16.36 21.44
N VAL A 206 -20.40 -16.32 22.48
CA VAL A 206 -20.98 -17.52 23.09
C VAL A 206 -22.50 -17.59 22.89
N ASP A 207 -23.01 -18.81 22.79
CA ASP A 207 -24.44 -19.10 22.72
C ASP A 207 -25.14 -18.97 24.10
N ALA A 208 -26.46 -19.20 24.12
CA ALA A 208 -27.26 -19.11 25.34
C ALA A 208 -26.91 -20.19 26.38
N GLU A 209 -26.27 -21.28 25.94
CA GLU A 209 -25.79 -22.39 26.75
C GLU A 209 -24.35 -22.18 27.26
N GLY A 210 -23.69 -21.11 26.81
CA GLY A 210 -22.32 -20.74 27.19
C GLY A 210 -21.23 -21.39 26.34
N ASN A 211 -21.57 -22.08 25.24
CA ASN A 211 -20.59 -22.65 24.32
C ASN A 211 -20.12 -21.58 23.32
N LEU A 212 -18.90 -21.75 22.79
CA LEU A 212 -18.38 -20.89 21.73
C LEU A 212 -19.16 -21.08 20.42
N ASP A 213 -19.74 -19.99 19.88
CA ASP A 213 -20.42 -19.96 18.58
C ASP A 213 -19.49 -19.43 17.48
N SER A 214 -18.71 -18.40 17.79
CA SER A 214 -17.68 -17.88 16.88
C SER A 214 -16.53 -17.18 17.59
N CYS A 215 -15.38 -17.12 16.93
CA CYS A 215 -14.21 -16.38 17.37
C CYS A 215 -13.71 -15.50 16.21
N ARG A 216 -13.46 -14.23 16.47
CA ARG A 216 -12.77 -13.34 15.52
C ARG A 216 -11.41 -13.00 16.08
N LEU A 217 -10.38 -13.18 15.27
CA LEU A 217 -9.04 -12.67 15.57
C LEU A 217 -8.98 -11.22 15.09
N TYR A 218 -8.22 -10.39 15.81
CA TYR A 218 -7.82 -9.07 15.35
C TYR A 218 -6.34 -9.09 14.94
N ARG A 219 -5.97 -8.10 14.12
CA ARG A 219 -4.61 -7.92 13.62
C ARG A 219 -3.63 -7.70 14.77
N SER A 220 -2.49 -8.38 14.72
CA SER A 220 -1.33 -8.10 15.57
C SER A 220 -0.61 -6.86 15.06
N GLU A 221 -0.17 -5.99 15.96
CA GLU A 221 0.73 -4.88 15.62
C GLU A 221 2.20 -5.35 15.49
N ASP A 222 2.53 -6.51 16.05
CA ASP A 222 3.91 -7.02 16.11
C ASP A 222 4.35 -7.76 14.84
N LEU A 223 3.38 -8.24 14.04
CA LEU A 223 3.65 -8.97 12.81
C LEU A 223 2.57 -8.73 11.76
N ALA A 224 3.02 -8.36 10.57
CA ALA A 224 2.25 -8.41 9.35
C ALA A 224 2.97 -9.27 8.31
N LEU A 225 2.19 -10.01 7.53
CA LEU A 225 2.67 -10.72 6.34
C LEU A 225 1.89 -10.22 5.13
N THR A 226 2.58 -10.02 4.03
CA THR A 226 2.03 -9.56 2.75
C THR A 226 2.71 -10.30 1.61
N SER A 227 2.07 -10.34 0.45
CA SER A 227 2.73 -10.75 -0.80
C SER A 227 3.11 -9.54 -1.64
N ALA A 228 4.24 -9.64 -2.33
CA ALA A 228 4.46 -8.89 -3.57
C ALA A 228 4.37 -9.89 -4.73
N CYS A 229 3.78 -9.51 -5.86
CA CYS A 229 3.58 -10.43 -6.96
C CYS A 229 3.58 -9.77 -8.35
N ALA A 230 3.82 -10.61 -9.36
CA ALA A 230 3.74 -10.30 -10.78
C ALA A 230 3.10 -11.48 -11.52
N GLN A 231 2.16 -11.20 -12.42
CA GLN A 231 1.43 -12.22 -13.18
C GLN A 231 1.80 -12.21 -14.66
N ASP A 232 1.86 -13.39 -15.25
CA ASP A 232 1.86 -13.59 -16.70
C ASP A 232 0.73 -14.56 -17.12
N ASP A 233 0.73 -14.97 -18.39
CA ASP A 233 -0.27 -15.90 -18.94
C ASP A 233 -0.17 -17.33 -18.36
N HIS A 234 0.90 -17.64 -17.62
CA HIS A 234 1.23 -18.98 -17.14
C HIS A 234 1.05 -19.15 -15.64
N GLY A 235 1.13 -18.07 -14.86
CA GLY A 235 0.92 -18.10 -13.42
C GLY A 235 1.30 -16.79 -12.74
N VAL A 236 1.56 -16.89 -11.44
CA VAL A 236 1.95 -15.75 -10.60
C VAL A 236 3.26 -16.05 -9.92
N LEU A 237 4.21 -15.15 -10.14
CA LEU A 237 5.45 -15.06 -9.40
C LEU A 237 5.19 -14.22 -8.15
N PHE A 238 5.63 -14.66 -6.98
CA PHE A 238 5.39 -13.95 -5.73
C PHE A 238 6.50 -14.17 -4.69
N THR A 239 6.55 -13.27 -3.71
CA THR A 239 7.35 -13.42 -2.49
C THR A 239 6.49 -13.04 -1.28
N LEU A 240 6.85 -13.56 -0.11
CA LEU A 240 6.21 -13.22 1.16
C LEU A 240 7.10 -12.21 1.90
N CYS A 241 6.55 -11.03 2.19
CA CYS A 241 7.21 -9.94 2.88
C CYS A 241 6.60 -9.77 4.27
N ALA A 242 7.40 -10.02 5.30
CA ALA A 242 7.02 -9.79 6.69
C ALA A 242 7.43 -8.38 7.14
N SER A 243 6.65 -7.77 8.03
CA SER A 243 6.98 -6.51 8.70
C SER A 243 6.50 -6.53 10.15
N GLY A 244 6.95 -5.55 10.96
CA GLY A 244 6.73 -5.53 12.40
C GLY A 244 7.88 -6.14 13.22
N ALA A 245 7.80 -5.98 14.53
CA ALA A 245 8.86 -6.34 15.49
C ALA A 245 9.23 -7.84 15.46
N LEU A 246 8.30 -8.71 15.09
CA LEU A 246 8.51 -10.17 15.04
C LEU A 246 8.90 -10.68 13.65
N ALA A 247 8.96 -9.83 12.62
CA ALA A 247 9.25 -10.26 11.25
C ALA A 247 10.62 -10.98 11.12
N GLY A 248 11.63 -10.50 11.85
CA GLY A 248 12.96 -11.13 11.88
C GLY A 248 13.00 -12.46 12.62
N ALA A 249 12.00 -12.76 13.46
CA ALA A 249 11.94 -13.98 14.26
C ALA A 249 11.23 -15.15 13.55
N LEU A 250 10.68 -14.93 12.35
CA LEU A 250 10.02 -15.99 11.59
C LEU A 250 11.01 -17.10 11.21
N ASP A 251 10.68 -18.34 11.55
CA ASP A 251 11.43 -19.53 11.16
C ASP A 251 11.03 -19.99 9.75
N ASP A 252 12.02 -20.26 8.90
CA ASP A 252 11.88 -20.73 7.52
C ASP A 252 12.28 -22.19 7.33
N SER A 253 12.63 -22.90 8.40
CA SER A 253 13.10 -24.29 8.33
C SER A 253 12.10 -25.26 7.70
N GLY A 254 10.80 -24.94 7.77
CA GLY A 254 9.72 -25.68 7.14
C GLY A 254 9.43 -25.30 5.68
N ILE A 255 9.95 -24.16 5.19
CA ILE A 255 9.67 -23.65 3.85
C ILE A 255 10.60 -24.33 2.83
N PRO A 256 10.07 -24.94 1.74
CA PRO A 256 10.91 -25.53 0.71
C PRO A 256 11.89 -24.54 0.09
N GLY A 257 13.18 -24.70 0.39
CA GLY A 257 14.23 -23.80 -0.10
C GLY A 257 14.33 -22.47 0.66
N GLY A 258 13.67 -22.32 1.82
CA GLY A 258 13.70 -21.11 2.63
C GLY A 258 12.98 -19.93 1.96
N TRP A 259 13.27 -18.71 2.44
CA TRP A 259 12.70 -17.49 1.86
C TRP A 259 13.22 -17.22 0.45
N GLY A 260 12.37 -16.67 -0.42
CA GLY A 260 12.79 -16.26 -1.75
C GLY A 260 11.61 -15.98 -2.67
N LEU A 261 11.77 -16.38 -3.93
CA LEU A 261 10.81 -16.18 -5.00
C LEU A 261 10.10 -17.48 -5.32
N TYR A 262 8.77 -17.43 -5.33
CA TYR A 262 7.91 -18.59 -5.54
C TYR A 262 7.01 -18.39 -6.75
N TRP A 263 6.50 -19.47 -7.30
CA TRP A 263 5.60 -19.46 -8.43
C TRP A 263 4.38 -20.32 -8.16
N LEU A 264 3.21 -19.78 -8.48
CA LEU A 264 1.92 -20.45 -8.48
C LEU A 264 1.44 -20.58 -9.93
N ASP A 265 1.09 -21.79 -10.37
CA ASP A 265 0.53 -21.97 -11.73
C ASP A 265 -0.82 -21.24 -11.89
N GLY A 266 -1.19 -20.87 -13.11
CA GLY A 266 -2.42 -20.11 -13.37
C GLY A 266 -3.71 -20.79 -12.87
N ALA A 267 -3.70 -22.11 -12.72
CA ALA A 267 -4.81 -22.91 -12.18
C ALA A 267 -4.82 -22.99 -10.64
N GLY A 268 -3.79 -22.47 -9.97
CA GLY A 268 -3.62 -22.46 -8.53
C GLY A 268 -3.23 -23.81 -7.92
N ARG A 269 -2.82 -24.80 -8.71
CA ARG A 269 -2.56 -26.20 -8.32
C ARG A 269 -1.13 -26.47 -7.87
N THR A 270 -0.16 -25.78 -8.43
CA THR A 270 1.26 -26.09 -8.23
C THR A 270 1.99 -24.88 -7.65
N LEU A 271 2.67 -25.10 -6.53
CA LEU A 271 3.58 -24.15 -5.88
C LEU A 271 5.02 -24.64 -6.03
N GLU A 272 5.92 -23.75 -6.43
CA GLU A 272 7.34 -24.05 -6.63
C GLU A 272 8.22 -22.90 -6.15
N THR A 273 9.33 -23.23 -5.50
CA THR A 273 10.41 -22.27 -5.21
C THR A 273 11.25 -22.08 -6.46
N ARG A 274 11.28 -20.87 -7.01
CA ARG A 274 12.04 -20.49 -8.22
C ARG A 274 13.45 -20.06 -7.87
N TRP A 275 13.59 -19.35 -6.76
CA TRP A 275 14.87 -18.82 -6.31
C TRP A 275 14.85 -18.65 -4.79
N SER A 276 15.99 -18.85 -4.14
CA SER A 276 16.15 -18.79 -2.69
C SER A 276 17.13 -17.69 -2.31
N LEU A 277 16.79 -16.95 -1.25
CA LEU A 277 17.70 -16.03 -0.60
C LEU A 277 18.81 -16.78 0.15
N PRO A 278 19.95 -16.12 0.43
CA PRO A 278 20.91 -16.60 1.41
C PRO A 278 20.29 -16.76 2.81
N ASP A 279 20.77 -17.74 3.56
CA ASP A 279 20.34 -17.97 4.95
C ASP A 279 20.47 -16.69 5.81
N GLY A 280 19.41 -16.37 6.54
CA GLY A 280 19.35 -15.19 7.42
C GLY A 280 18.78 -13.92 6.77
N GLU A 281 18.58 -13.91 5.45
CA GLU A 281 17.91 -12.81 4.75
C GLU A 281 16.39 -12.99 4.73
N ARG A 282 15.67 -11.87 4.56
CA ARG A 282 14.21 -11.80 4.45
C ARG A 282 13.81 -10.98 3.23
N PRO A 283 12.74 -11.37 2.51
CA PRO A 283 12.24 -10.58 1.39
C PRO A 283 11.63 -9.26 1.84
N ALA A 284 11.84 -8.22 1.04
CA ALA A 284 11.20 -6.91 1.20
C ALA A 284 10.42 -6.47 -0.05
N GLY A 285 10.50 -7.21 -1.16
CA GLY A 285 9.69 -7.02 -2.36
C GLY A 285 10.42 -7.45 -3.63
N PHE A 286 9.72 -7.54 -4.75
CA PHE A 286 10.36 -7.59 -6.07
C PHE A 286 9.57 -6.81 -7.14
N LEU A 287 10.23 -6.44 -8.22
CA LEU A 287 9.72 -5.74 -9.40
C LEU A 287 10.44 -6.30 -10.63
N ALA A 288 9.85 -6.14 -11.81
CA ALA A 288 10.44 -6.60 -13.06
C ALA A 288 10.48 -5.46 -14.08
N ASP A 289 11.60 -5.34 -14.82
CA ASP A 289 11.72 -4.53 -16.03
C ASP A 289 12.36 -5.37 -17.14
N GLY A 290 11.61 -5.60 -18.21
CA GLY A 290 12.06 -6.43 -19.32
C GLY A 290 12.48 -7.84 -18.90
N ASP A 291 13.76 -8.14 -19.09
CA ASP A 291 14.38 -9.44 -18.78
C ASP A 291 15.07 -9.48 -17.41
N THR A 292 14.90 -8.44 -16.59
CA THR A 292 15.57 -8.30 -15.31
C THR A 292 14.55 -8.22 -14.19
N LEU A 293 14.72 -9.10 -13.20
CA LEU A 293 13.95 -9.11 -11.98
C LEU A 293 14.78 -8.52 -10.83
N PHE A 294 14.26 -7.47 -10.22
CA PHE A 294 14.85 -6.81 -9.07
C PHE A 294 14.22 -7.41 -7.83
N PHE A 295 15.02 -8.01 -6.96
CA PHE A 295 14.54 -8.61 -5.72
C PHE A 295 15.22 -7.91 -4.54
N LEU A 296 14.42 -7.27 -3.69
CA LEU A 296 14.86 -6.56 -2.51
C LEU A 296 14.81 -7.49 -1.29
N SER A 297 15.88 -7.55 -0.53
CA SER A 297 15.96 -8.28 0.73
C SER A 297 16.66 -7.48 1.83
N ARG A 298 16.64 -8.03 3.04
CA ARG A 298 17.28 -7.50 4.24
C ARG A 298 17.82 -8.62 5.11
N ASP A 299 18.96 -8.42 5.76
CA ASP A 299 19.52 -9.33 6.78
C ASP A 299 19.37 -8.80 8.22
N GLY A 300 18.61 -7.71 8.39
CA GLY A 300 18.42 -7.03 9.66
C GLY A 300 19.40 -5.89 9.93
N GLU A 301 20.50 -5.80 9.19
CA GLU A 301 21.46 -4.67 9.29
C GLU A 301 21.63 -3.93 7.97
N THR A 302 21.30 -4.58 6.84
CA THR A 302 21.59 -4.09 5.49
C THR A 302 20.46 -4.39 4.53
N ALA A 303 20.16 -3.44 3.64
CA ALA A 303 19.32 -3.64 2.47
C ALA A 303 20.15 -4.17 1.30
N TRP A 304 19.70 -5.26 0.68
CA TRP A 304 20.33 -5.88 -0.48
C TRP A 304 19.39 -5.87 -1.68
N LEU A 305 19.94 -5.63 -2.87
CA LEU A 305 19.22 -5.80 -4.12
C LEU A 305 19.89 -6.85 -5.00
N TYR A 306 19.09 -7.80 -5.45
CA TYR A 306 19.48 -8.85 -6.38
C TYR A 306 18.89 -8.54 -7.74
N LEU A 307 19.72 -8.60 -8.77
CA LEU A 307 19.30 -8.54 -10.16
C LEU A 307 19.37 -9.96 -10.69
N LEU A 308 18.21 -10.53 -10.96
CA LEU A 308 18.05 -11.86 -11.50
C LEU A 308 17.67 -11.77 -12.98
N ASP A 309 18.10 -12.77 -13.75
CA ASP A 309 17.54 -13.02 -15.07
C ASP A 309 16.05 -13.40 -14.95
N GLY A 310 15.18 -12.73 -15.71
CA GLY A 310 13.73 -12.87 -15.59
C GLY A 310 13.19 -14.26 -15.96
N ASP A 311 13.90 -14.99 -16.82
CA ASP A 311 13.47 -16.32 -17.29
C ASP A 311 14.09 -17.45 -16.48
N SER A 312 15.41 -17.39 -16.27
CA SER A 312 16.19 -18.45 -15.62
C SER A 312 16.34 -18.27 -14.10
N PHE A 313 16.05 -17.07 -13.59
CA PHE A 313 16.29 -16.66 -12.21
C PHE A 313 17.76 -16.75 -11.79
N GLU A 314 18.68 -16.82 -12.76
CA GLU A 314 20.12 -16.78 -12.49
C GLU A 314 20.52 -15.41 -11.94
N LEU A 315 21.32 -15.41 -10.86
CA LEU A 315 21.83 -14.20 -10.25
C LEU A 315 22.83 -13.51 -11.20
N ARG A 316 22.46 -12.32 -11.71
CA ARG A 316 23.33 -11.47 -12.51
C ARG A 316 24.21 -10.59 -11.61
N GLN A 317 23.62 -10.00 -10.57
CA GLN A 317 24.31 -9.09 -9.67
C GLN A 317 23.66 -9.03 -8.29
N ARG A 318 24.47 -8.81 -7.26
CA ARG A 318 24.03 -8.49 -5.89
C ARG A 318 24.64 -7.15 -5.49
N LEU A 319 23.82 -6.25 -4.97
CA LEU A 319 24.19 -4.89 -4.59
C LEU A 319 23.85 -4.65 -3.13
N GLU A 320 24.80 -4.10 -2.39
CA GLU A 320 24.56 -3.49 -1.08
C GLU A 320 23.97 -2.09 -1.31
N LEU A 321 22.81 -1.79 -0.70
CA LEU A 321 22.16 -0.49 -0.87
C LEU A 321 22.52 0.47 0.27
N PHE A 322 22.13 0.14 1.49
CA PHE A 322 22.36 0.97 2.68
C PHE A 322 22.14 0.15 3.95
N PRO A 323 22.66 0.61 5.11
CA PRO A 323 22.31 0.04 6.40
C PRO A 323 20.82 0.19 6.70
N LEU A 324 20.23 -0.83 7.33
CA LEU A 324 18.85 -0.87 7.80
C LEU A 324 18.82 -1.14 9.30
N ASP A 325 17.85 -0.54 9.99
CA ASP A 325 17.50 -1.01 11.34
C ASP A 325 16.72 -2.32 11.22
N SER A 326 17.11 -3.31 12.03
CA SER A 326 16.42 -4.59 12.18
C SER A 326 14.92 -4.46 12.47
N ALA A 327 14.50 -3.38 13.13
CA ALA A 327 13.11 -3.10 13.48
C ALA A 327 12.37 -2.23 12.44
N ALA A 328 13.06 -1.73 11.42
CA ALA A 328 12.43 -0.92 10.37
C ALA A 328 11.39 -1.75 9.59
N ASP A 329 10.34 -1.09 9.12
CA ASP A 329 9.43 -1.64 8.11
C ASP A 329 10.16 -1.86 6.76
N ASN A 330 9.49 -2.53 5.82
CA ASN A 330 10.09 -2.76 4.50
C ASN A 330 10.25 -1.45 3.72
N PRO A 331 11.36 -1.27 2.98
CA PRO A 331 11.56 -0.07 2.16
C PRO A 331 10.47 0.11 1.11
N VAL A 332 10.12 1.37 0.84
CA VAL A 332 9.37 1.73 -0.36
C VAL A 332 10.33 1.79 -1.55
N TRP A 333 9.83 1.50 -2.74
CA TRP A 333 10.67 1.56 -3.93
C TRP A 333 9.84 1.77 -5.18
N HIS A 334 10.52 2.27 -6.21
CA HIS A 334 9.96 2.67 -7.49
C HIS A 334 10.88 2.20 -8.61
N LEU A 335 10.29 1.79 -9.72
CA LEU A 335 10.99 1.37 -10.94
C LEU A 335 10.31 2.06 -12.13
N ASP A 336 11.08 2.88 -12.83
CA ASP A 336 10.71 3.41 -14.14
C ASP A 336 11.67 2.83 -15.18
N GLY A 337 11.26 1.71 -15.78
CA GLY A 337 12.04 1.02 -16.81
C GLY A 337 12.19 1.81 -18.11
N GLU A 338 11.25 2.70 -18.41
CA GLU A 338 11.33 3.58 -19.59
C GLU A 338 12.37 4.67 -19.37
N ALA A 339 12.31 5.36 -18.23
CA ALA A 339 13.31 6.34 -17.83
C ALA A 339 14.66 5.70 -17.43
N GLY A 340 14.67 4.39 -17.17
CA GLY A 340 15.87 3.62 -16.85
C GLY A 340 16.43 3.88 -15.47
N PHE A 341 15.57 4.07 -14.46
CA PHE A 341 15.99 4.20 -13.07
C PHE A 341 15.10 3.42 -12.10
N ALA A 342 15.66 3.08 -10.94
CA ALA A 342 14.93 2.56 -9.80
C ALA A 342 15.40 3.28 -8.53
N ALA A 343 14.53 3.46 -7.56
CA ALA A 343 14.87 4.09 -6.29
C ALA A 343 14.29 3.27 -5.14
N VAL A 344 15.04 3.15 -4.05
CA VAL A 344 14.65 2.45 -2.82
C VAL A 344 14.86 3.39 -1.66
N LEU A 345 13.82 3.60 -0.84
CA LEU A 345 13.83 4.46 0.34
C LEU A 345 13.34 3.67 1.55
N SER A 346 14.15 3.57 2.60
CA SER A 346 13.79 2.87 3.83
C SER A 346 13.19 3.77 4.89
N PRO A 347 12.39 3.19 5.81
CA PRO A 347 12.22 3.78 7.13
C PRO A 347 13.59 4.01 7.77
N GLY A 348 13.77 5.14 8.45
CA GLY A 348 15.06 5.62 8.96
C GLY A 348 15.94 6.35 7.93
N GLY A 349 15.52 6.43 6.66
CA GLY A 349 16.12 7.34 5.68
C GLY A 349 17.22 6.77 4.80
N GLY A 350 17.44 5.46 4.73
CA GLY A 350 18.34 4.90 3.71
C GLY A 350 17.77 5.12 2.31
N LEU A 351 18.49 5.80 1.42
CA LEU A 351 18.09 6.01 0.03
C LEU A 351 19.14 5.43 -0.91
N ALA A 352 18.71 4.67 -1.92
CA ALA A 352 19.55 4.20 -3.01
C ALA A 352 18.85 4.44 -4.36
N VAL A 353 19.64 4.85 -5.35
CA VAL A 353 19.19 5.02 -6.75
C VAL A 353 20.01 4.11 -7.63
N LEU A 354 19.32 3.36 -8.48
CA LEU A 354 19.89 2.60 -9.56
C LEU A 354 19.58 3.28 -10.88
N ALA A 355 20.55 3.25 -11.80
CA ALA A 355 20.38 3.76 -13.15
C ALA A 355 20.85 2.71 -14.16
N ARG A 356 20.17 2.68 -15.30
CA ARG A 356 20.55 1.87 -16.46
C ARG A 356 21.56 2.65 -17.29
N ASP A 357 22.71 2.05 -17.54
CA ASP A 357 23.73 2.63 -18.40
C ASP A 357 23.37 2.54 -19.90
N ASP A 358 24.19 3.15 -20.76
CA ASP A 358 24.01 3.12 -22.21
C ASP A 358 24.05 1.70 -22.80
N ALA A 359 24.64 0.73 -22.09
CA ALA A 359 24.70 -0.67 -22.49
C ALA A 359 23.48 -1.47 -22.01
N GLY A 360 22.54 -0.84 -21.30
CA GLY A 360 21.35 -1.47 -20.75
C GLY A 360 21.58 -2.17 -19.40
N SER A 361 22.77 -2.03 -18.81
CA SER A 361 23.11 -2.64 -17.53
C SER A 361 22.72 -1.75 -16.36
N TRP A 362 22.09 -2.35 -15.36
CA TRP A 362 21.66 -1.66 -14.15
C TRP A 362 22.80 -1.60 -13.12
N GLY A 363 23.01 -0.44 -12.51
CA GLY A 363 24.01 -0.25 -11.47
C GLY A 363 23.60 0.80 -10.45
N LEU A 364 24.25 0.78 -9.29
CA LEU A 364 24.06 1.78 -8.23
C LEU A 364 24.60 3.14 -8.72
N ALA A 365 23.70 4.11 -8.86
CA ALA A 365 24.03 5.49 -9.24
C ALA A 365 24.55 6.27 -8.02
N PHE A 366 23.77 6.29 -6.93
CA PHE A 366 24.21 6.83 -5.64
C PHE A 366 23.37 6.31 -4.48
N THR A 367 23.88 6.53 -3.26
CA THR A 367 23.16 6.35 -2.00
C THR A 367 23.12 7.67 -1.25
N ALA A 368 22.09 7.90 -0.44
CA ALA A 368 21.96 9.10 0.37
C ALA A 368 21.32 8.80 1.72
N ASP A 369 21.49 9.74 2.65
CA ASP A 369 20.75 9.79 3.91
C ASP A 369 19.55 10.75 3.76
N ALA A 370 18.36 10.18 3.92
CA ALA A 370 17.05 10.82 3.85
C ALA A 370 16.34 10.85 5.21
N SER A 371 17.05 10.59 6.32
CA SER A 371 16.48 10.57 7.69
C SER A 371 15.83 11.91 8.06
N ALA A 372 16.34 13.01 7.51
CA ALA A 372 15.75 14.35 7.64
C ALA A 372 14.28 14.42 7.15
N LEU A 373 13.84 13.54 6.24
CA LEU A 373 12.44 13.50 5.81
C LEU A 373 11.52 13.12 6.97
N GLU A 374 11.89 12.13 7.77
CA GLU A 374 11.09 11.69 8.92
C GLU A 374 11.05 12.76 10.01
N GLU A 375 12.21 13.33 10.36
CA GLU A 375 12.32 14.41 11.36
C GLU A 375 11.43 15.63 11.02
N LEU A 376 11.18 15.84 9.72
CA LEU A 376 10.43 16.97 9.21
C LEU A 376 8.98 16.64 8.84
N ASN A 377 8.47 15.45 9.17
CA ASN A 377 7.11 14.96 8.83
C ASN A 377 6.85 14.84 7.31
N CYS A 378 7.89 14.45 6.56
CA CYS A 378 7.89 14.15 5.12
C CYS A 378 8.11 12.65 4.87
N SER A 379 7.69 11.78 5.81
CA SER A 379 7.88 10.34 5.70
C SER A 379 6.90 9.72 4.70
N PRO A 380 7.33 8.77 3.85
CA PRO A 380 6.45 7.85 3.14
C PRO A 380 5.47 7.10 4.08
N PRO A 381 4.30 6.68 3.56
CA PRO A 381 3.41 5.77 4.27
C PRO A 381 3.89 4.31 4.12
N TYR A 382 4.98 3.95 4.79
CA TYR A 382 5.64 2.63 4.67
C TYR A 382 4.71 1.43 4.92
N GLN A 383 3.63 1.61 5.69
CA GLN A 383 2.67 0.56 6.04
C GLN A 383 1.47 0.43 5.08
N GLU A 384 1.21 1.45 4.24
CA GLU A 384 -0.02 1.53 3.41
C GLU A 384 0.18 1.04 1.97
N LEU A 385 1.37 0.55 1.61
CA LEU A 385 1.70 0.09 0.26
C LEU A 385 0.95 -1.17 -0.19
N ARG A 386 0.15 -1.80 0.68
CA ARG A 386 -0.69 -2.97 0.34
C ARG A 386 -1.64 -2.71 -0.83
N TRP A 387 -1.97 -1.45 -1.13
CA TRP A 387 -2.99 -1.10 -2.13
C TRP A 387 -2.48 -0.27 -3.31
N GLY A 388 -1.17 -0.27 -3.58
CA GLY A 388 -0.59 0.42 -4.75
C GLY A 388 -0.65 1.96 -4.70
N ALA A 389 -1.27 2.55 -3.69
CA ALA A 389 -1.36 4.00 -3.48
C ALA A 389 -0.23 4.48 -2.56
N SER A 390 1.01 4.54 -3.07
CA SER A 390 2.13 5.07 -2.26
C SER A 390 2.00 6.57 -1.98
N GLY A 391 1.16 7.29 -2.75
CA GLY A 391 1.11 8.76 -2.73
C GLY A 391 2.45 9.42 -3.07
N LEU A 392 3.44 8.63 -3.50
CA LEU A 392 4.78 9.08 -3.84
C LEU A 392 4.95 9.14 -5.36
N ASP A 393 5.72 10.11 -5.82
CA ASP A 393 6.25 10.11 -7.18
C ASP A 393 7.74 10.44 -7.20
N TRP A 394 8.41 10.03 -8.27
CA TRP A 394 9.86 9.98 -8.37
C TRP A 394 10.31 10.52 -9.73
N ALA A 395 11.38 11.32 -9.75
CA ALA A 395 11.97 11.77 -11.00
C ALA A 395 13.49 11.81 -10.92
N PHE A 396 14.16 11.20 -11.89
CA PHE A 396 15.61 11.14 -11.97
C PHE A 396 16.10 11.72 -13.29
N ASP A 397 17.09 12.62 -13.25
CA ASP A 397 17.70 13.22 -14.46
C ASP A 397 19.08 12.67 -14.82
N GLY A 398 19.54 11.62 -14.12
CA GLY A 398 20.89 11.08 -14.26
C GLY A 398 21.85 11.53 -13.15
N GLU A 399 21.56 12.65 -12.48
CA GLU A 399 22.42 13.21 -11.41
C GLU A 399 21.65 13.48 -10.11
N ARG A 400 20.35 13.78 -10.22
CA ARG A 400 19.47 14.23 -9.13
C ARG A 400 18.21 13.39 -9.09
N LEU A 401 17.84 12.95 -7.89
CA LEU A 401 16.55 12.30 -7.63
C LEU A 401 15.62 13.29 -6.94
N ALA A 402 14.42 13.48 -7.49
CA ALA A 402 13.31 14.13 -6.80
C ALA A 402 12.35 13.06 -6.25
N VAL A 403 11.90 13.25 -5.01
CA VAL A 403 10.86 12.44 -4.36
C VAL A 403 9.79 13.39 -3.88
N THR A 404 8.55 13.14 -4.24
CA THR A 404 7.39 13.94 -3.82
C THR A 404 6.38 13.05 -3.11
N GLY A 405 5.72 13.57 -2.08
CA GLY A 405 4.81 12.80 -1.24
C GLY A 405 3.95 13.66 -0.32
N PRO A 406 3.00 13.05 0.41
CA PRO A 406 2.15 13.76 1.37
C PRO A 406 2.98 14.42 2.48
N TYR A 407 2.62 15.66 2.84
CA TYR A 407 3.27 16.40 3.92
C TYR A 407 2.42 16.41 5.19
N TYR A 408 2.81 15.63 6.20
CA TYR A 408 2.03 15.45 7.43
C TYR A 408 2.22 16.57 8.46
N GLY A 409 3.20 17.47 8.25
CA GLY A 409 3.38 18.66 9.08
C GLY A 409 2.50 19.86 8.68
N GLY A 410 1.65 19.70 7.67
CA GLY A 410 0.86 20.76 7.03
C GLY A 410 -0.65 20.63 7.22
N GLY A 411 -1.40 21.28 6.33
CA GLY A 411 -2.83 21.06 6.18
C GLY A 411 -3.13 19.73 5.50
N ALA A 412 -4.39 19.29 5.58
CA ALA A 412 -4.88 18.25 4.67
C ALA A 412 -4.50 18.67 3.25
N TYR A 413 -3.89 17.76 2.48
CA TYR A 413 -3.53 17.95 1.07
C TYR A 413 -2.26 18.74 0.75
N ASP A 414 -1.48 19.15 1.75
CA ASP A 414 -0.11 19.63 1.54
C ASP A 414 0.81 18.47 1.12
N TRP A 415 1.83 18.77 0.32
CA TRP A 415 2.82 17.79 -0.16
C TRP A 415 4.23 18.34 0.00
N TYR A 416 5.22 17.46 0.02
CA TYR A 416 6.63 17.84 0.01
C TYR A 416 7.28 17.44 -1.32
N THR A 417 8.40 18.08 -1.62
CA THR A 417 9.34 17.61 -2.65
C THR A 417 10.75 17.69 -2.10
N ALA A 418 11.43 16.56 -2.07
CA ALA A 418 12.83 16.42 -1.70
C ALA A 418 13.66 16.22 -2.97
N VAL A 419 14.79 16.90 -3.08
CA VAL A 419 15.78 16.71 -4.15
C VAL A 419 17.09 16.26 -3.53
N PHE A 420 17.54 15.09 -3.95
CA PHE A 420 18.82 14.51 -3.59
C PHE A 420 19.78 14.68 -4.76
N ALA A 421 20.99 15.17 -4.48
CA ALA A 421 22.04 15.34 -5.47
C ALA A 421 23.37 14.96 -4.84
N HIS A 422 24.23 14.26 -5.58
CA HIS A 422 25.57 13.85 -5.10
C HIS A 422 25.54 13.08 -3.76
N GLY A 423 24.48 12.34 -3.48
CA GLY A 423 24.33 11.54 -2.25
C GLY A 423 23.88 12.34 -1.01
N GLU A 424 23.44 13.58 -1.17
CA GLU A 424 22.98 14.42 -0.05
C GLU A 424 21.61 15.06 -0.37
N LEU A 425 20.86 15.41 0.68
CA LEU A 425 19.64 16.22 0.55
C LEU A 425 20.01 17.65 0.14
N ALA A 426 19.87 17.95 -1.15
CA ALA A 426 20.19 19.25 -1.73
C ALA A 426 19.09 20.29 -1.48
N TRP A 427 17.83 19.84 -1.41
CA TRP A 427 16.69 20.69 -1.12
C TRP A 427 15.46 19.92 -0.64
N LEU A 428 14.66 20.55 0.22
CA LEU A 428 13.35 20.07 0.65
C LEU A 428 12.37 21.25 0.73
N GLY A 429 11.31 21.19 -0.07
CA GLY A 429 10.21 22.15 -0.08
C GLY A 429 8.91 21.52 0.40
N ALA A 430 8.15 22.25 1.22
CA ALA A 430 6.77 21.89 1.58
C ALA A 430 5.80 22.86 0.89
N TYR A 431 4.84 22.30 0.16
CA TYR A 431 3.89 23.04 -0.64
C TYR A 431 2.52 23.03 0.01
N SER A 432 1.86 24.17 -0.07
CA SER A 432 0.50 24.34 0.39
C SER A 432 -0.34 25.02 -0.67
N THR A 433 -1.61 24.64 -0.69
CA THR A 433 -2.62 25.20 -1.59
C THR A 433 -3.88 25.52 -0.80
N PRO A 434 -4.57 26.63 -1.08
CA PRO A 434 -5.86 26.92 -0.46
C PRO A 434 -6.91 25.84 -0.75
N LEU A 435 -6.73 25.04 -1.81
CA LEU A 435 -7.58 23.87 -2.12
C LEU A 435 -7.54 22.81 -1.01
N GLY A 436 -6.47 22.75 -0.21
CA GLY A 436 -6.34 21.78 0.87
C GLY A 436 -7.19 22.10 2.11
N ARG A 437 -7.70 23.34 2.20
CA ARG A 437 -8.52 23.79 3.34
C ARG A 437 -10.01 23.80 3.05
N SER A 438 -10.41 23.64 1.79
CA SER A 438 -11.81 23.47 1.44
C SER A 438 -12.15 22.00 1.58
N SER A 439 -12.79 21.63 2.70
CA SER A 439 -13.73 20.51 2.62
C SER A 439 -14.70 20.83 1.47
N CYS A 440 -14.92 19.89 0.53
CA CYS A 440 -16.13 19.90 -0.30
C CYS A 440 -17.34 19.61 0.64
N GLU A 441 -17.50 20.37 1.73
CA GLU A 441 -18.69 20.34 2.59
C GLU A 441 -19.77 21.21 1.94
N GLU A 442 -20.82 20.54 1.47
CA GLU A 442 -22.12 21.10 1.12
C GLU A 442 -22.13 22.29 0.15
N LEU A 443 -21.92 22.02 -1.15
CA LEU A 443 -22.60 22.79 -2.19
C LEU A 443 -24.07 22.37 -2.28
N THR A 444 -24.85 22.73 -1.26
CA THR A 444 -26.30 22.53 -1.23
C THR A 444 -26.97 23.56 -2.16
N TYR A 445 -27.08 23.27 -3.46
CA TYR A 445 -27.95 24.03 -4.36
C TYR A 445 -28.74 23.15 -5.34
N TRP A 446 -29.98 22.87 -4.93
CA TRP A 446 -31.19 22.52 -5.70
C TRP A 446 -31.15 21.28 -6.62
N GLY A 447 -31.62 20.17 -6.06
CA GLY A 447 -32.69 19.43 -6.73
C GLY A 447 -32.31 18.19 -7.54
N THR A 448 -31.31 17.42 -7.11
CA THR A 448 -31.19 15.99 -7.43
C THR A 448 -30.30 15.36 -6.37
N TYR A 449 -30.71 14.24 -5.78
CA TYR A 449 -29.83 13.39 -4.98
C TYR A 449 -28.73 12.86 -5.91
N LEU A 450 -27.62 13.58 -6.00
CA LEU A 450 -26.31 12.99 -6.26
C LEU A 450 -25.84 12.49 -4.90
N ASP A 451 -25.49 11.21 -4.85
CA ASP A 451 -24.88 10.60 -3.68
C ASP A 451 -23.54 11.31 -3.42
N THR A 452 -23.53 12.30 -2.54
CA THR A 452 -22.33 13.07 -2.14
C THR A 452 -21.63 12.42 -0.96
N THR A 453 -21.66 11.09 -0.88
CA THR A 453 -20.77 10.42 0.02
C THR A 453 -19.38 10.38 -0.63
N CYS A 454 -18.49 11.29 -0.22
CA CYS A 454 -17.05 11.09 -0.26
C CYS A 454 -16.70 9.90 0.68
N SER A 455 -17.25 8.71 0.39
CA SER A 455 -17.23 7.52 1.26
C SER A 455 -16.28 6.44 0.77
N THR A 456 -15.36 6.77 -0.13
CA THR A 456 -14.14 5.99 -0.29
C THR A 456 -13.02 6.65 0.51
N PRO A 457 -12.83 6.29 1.80
CA PRO A 457 -11.74 6.81 2.61
C PRO A 457 -10.34 6.35 2.16
N TYR A 458 -10.21 5.68 1.01
CA TYR A 458 -9.01 4.93 0.65
C TYR A 458 -8.23 5.43 -0.57
N ILE A 459 -8.69 6.42 -1.34
CA ILE A 459 -7.95 6.90 -2.53
C ILE A 459 -8.13 8.41 -2.70
N ASP A 460 -7.63 9.21 -1.74
CA ASP A 460 -7.54 10.68 -1.88
C ASP A 460 -6.18 11.20 -1.38
N ALA A 461 -5.12 10.38 -1.48
CA ALA A 461 -3.77 10.88 -1.30
C ALA A 461 -3.44 11.92 -2.39
N PRO A 462 -2.74 13.03 -2.07
CA PRO A 462 -2.22 13.95 -3.09
C PRO A 462 -1.31 13.20 -4.08
N TYR A 463 -1.80 12.89 -5.29
CA TYR A 463 -0.89 12.50 -6.36
C TYR A 463 -0.27 13.77 -6.93
N CYS A 464 0.97 14.03 -6.53
CA CYS A 464 1.78 15.08 -7.13
C CYS A 464 2.84 14.40 -7.97
N ARG A 465 2.78 14.58 -9.29
CA ARG A 465 3.76 14.02 -10.21
C ARG A 465 4.97 14.92 -10.37
N ALA A 466 6.14 14.35 -10.52
CA ALA A 466 7.41 15.05 -10.72
C ALA A 466 8.02 14.66 -12.06
N ALA A 467 8.56 15.64 -12.78
CA ALA A 467 9.34 15.39 -14.00
C ALA A 467 10.36 16.49 -14.23
N TRP A 468 11.58 16.11 -14.60
CA TRP A 468 12.58 17.08 -15.07
C TRP A 468 12.26 17.48 -16.52
N THR A 469 12.09 18.77 -16.77
CA THR A 469 11.94 19.30 -18.12
C THR A 469 13.29 19.80 -18.62
N GLY A 470 13.88 19.06 -19.56
CA GLY A 470 15.14 19.38 -20.26
C GLY A 470 14.93 19.69 -21.73
#